data_AF-A0A7H4P260-F1
#
_entry.id   AF-A0A7H4P260-F1
#
_cell.length_a   1.000
_cell.length_b   1.000
_cell.length_c   1.000
_cell.angle_alpha   90.00
_cell.angle_beta   90.00
_cell.angle_gamma   90.00
#
_symmetry.space_group_name_H-M   'P 1'
#
loop_
_entity.id
_entity.type
_entity.pdbx_description
1 polymer ?
#
loop_
_entity_poly.entity_id
_entity_poly.type
_entity_poly.pdbx_seq_one_letter_code
_entity_poly.pdbx_strand_id
1 'polypeptide(L)'
;MAGLPNSSNALQQWHHLFESQSGQRSPQAHQHLQQLLRLGLPTRKNENWKYTPLDALLNQTFVAAQPQALTAAQRDAQALTVEAWRLVFVDGQFSDSLSDDLARQRL
;
A
#
# COMPACT_ATOMS: atom_id res chain seq x y z
N MET A 1 -33.23 9.58 -5.44
CA MET A 1 -32.32 9.29 -6.58
C MET A 1 -31.06 8.68 -6.00
N ALA A 2 -30.75 7.43 -6.34
CA ALA A 2 -29.62 6.70 -5.76
C ALA A 2 -28.31 7.31 -6.26
N GLY A 3 -27.48 7.83 -5.34
CA GLY A 3 -26.19 8.42 -5.65
C GLY A 3 -25.28 7.42 -6.37
N LEU A 4 -24.69 7.85 -7.48
CA LEU A 4 -23.65 7.11 -8.19
C LEU A 4 -22.44 6.90 -7.25
N PRO A 5 -21.78 5.74 -7.30
CA PRO A 5 -20.93 5.27 -6.21
C PRO A 5 -19.62 6.07 -6.11
N ASN A 6 -19.24 6.41 -4.88
CA ASN A 6 -17.97 7.04 -4.47
C ASN A 6 -16.71 6.26 -4.90
N SER A 7 -16.85 5.07 -5.50
CA SER A 7 -15.75 4.29 -6.06
C SER A 7 -14.97 5.03 -7.15
N SER A 8 -15.60 5.94 -7.90
CA SER A 8 -14.91 6.78 -8.88
C SER A 8 -13.93 7.76 -8.22
N ASN A 9 -14.27 8.26 -7.03
CA ASN A 9 -13.43 9.18 -6.27
C ASN A 9 -12.17 8.47 -5.75
N ALA A 10 -12.30 7.27 -5.17
CA ALA A 10 -11.15 6.50 -4.68
C ALA A 10 -10.15 6.16 -5.79
N LEU A 11 -10.62 5.71 -6.97
CA LEU A 11 -9.73 5.45 -8.12
C LEU A 11 -9.01 6.72 -8.60
N GLN A 12 -9.70 7.86 -8.63
CA GLN A 12 -9.10 9.14 -9.00
C GLN A 12 -8.02 9.56 -8.00
N GLN A 13 -8.25 9.38 -6.71
CA GLN A 13 -7.26 9.67 -5.67
C GLN A 13 -6.03 8.76 -5.82
N TRP A 14 -6.21 7.45 -6.01
CA TRP A 14 -5.09 6.53 -6.21
C TRP A 14 -4.31 6.81 -7.49
N HIS A 15 -5.00 7.17 -8.57
CA HIS A 15 -4.35 7.63 -9.80
C HIS A 15 -3.50 8.88 -9.55
N HIS A 16 -4.05 9.88 -8.86
CA HIS A 16 -3.29 11.08 -8.52
C HIS A 16 -2.05 10.79 -7.65
N LEU A 17 -2.19 9.91 -6.66
CA LEU A 17 -1.07 9.46 -5.83
C LEU A 17 0.00 8.72 -6.65
N PHE A 18 -0.40 7.94 -7.65
CA PHE A 18 0.52 7.27 -8.55
C PHE A 18 1.34 8.27 -9.36
N GLU A 19 0.66 9.23 -10.00
CA GLU A 19 1.29 10.26 -10.85
C GLU A 19 2.19 11.21 -10.05
N SER A 20 1.83 11.53 -8.80
CA SER A 20 2.65 12.36 -7.90
C SER A 20 4.03 11.75 -7.61
N GLN A 21 4.19 10.44 -7.83
CA GLN A 21 5.43 9.69 -7.63
C GLN A 21 6.02 9.16 -8.95
N SER A 22 5.59 9.71 -10.10
CA SER A 22 5.91 9.22 -11.46
C SER A 22 7.40 8.98 -11.74
N GLY A 23 8.31 9.77 -11.17
CA GLY A 23 9.77 9.59 -11.32
C GLY A 23 10.32 8.28 -10.74
N GLN A 24 9.57 7.57 -9.91
CA GLN A 24 9.97 6.30 -9.28
C GLN A 24 9.17 5.09 -9.79
N ARG A 25 8.29 5.25 -10.77
CA ARG A 25 7.39 4.18 -11.22
C ARG A 25 7.99 3.38 -12.38
N SER A 26 8.01 2.07 -12.24
CA SER A 26 8.44 1.15 -13.30
C SER A 26 7.41 1.02 -14.42
N PRO A 27 7.78 0.54 -15.62
CA PRO A 27 6.82 0.25 -16.68
C PRO A 27 5.72 -0.73 -16.26
N GLN A 28 6.06 -1.71 -15.42
CA GLN A 28 5.11 -2.69 -14.88
C GLN A 28 4.08 -2.01 -13.97
N ALA A 29 4.50 -1.05 -13.16
CA ALA A 29 3.60 -0.28 -12.31
C ALA A 29 2.56 0.50 -13.14
N HIS A 30 2.99 1.10 -14.26
CA HIS A 30 2.09 1.79 -15.19
C HIS A 30 1.10 0.82 -15.87
N GLN A 31 1.58 -0.35 -16.30
CA GLN A 31 0.72 -1.39 -16.89
C GLN A 31 -0.36 -1.85 -15.90
N HIS A 32 0.01 -2.06 -14.64
CA HIS A 32 -0.93 -2.45 -13.60
C HIS A 32 -1.93 -1.33 -13.25
N LEU A 33 -1.50 -0.06 -13.25
CA LEU A 33 -2.42 1.07 -13.09
C LEU A 33 -3.45 1.12 -14.23
N GLN A 34 -3.01 0.99 -15.48
CA GLN A 34 -3.93 0.96 -16.62
C GLN A 34 -4.93 -0.20 -16.52
N GLN A 35 -4.48 -1.38 -16.08
CA GLN A 35 -5.37 -2.51 -15.85
C GLN A 35 -6.37 -2.24 -14.72
N LEU A 36 -5.95 -1.62 -13.62
CA LEU A 36 -6.83 -1.21 -12.52
C LEU A 36 -7.92 -0.26 -13.03
N LEU A 37 -7.56 0.78 -13.78
CA LEU A 37 -8.52 1.74 -14.32
C LEU A 37 -9.52 1.09 -15.29
N ARG A 38 -9.05 0.14 -16.11
CA ARG A 38 -9.90 -0.60 -17.05
C ARG A 38 -10.90 -1.52 -16.36
N LEU A 39 -10.45 -2.22 -15.32
CA LEU A 39 -11.30 -3.15 -14.55
C LEU A 39 -12.25 -2.41 -13.61
N GLY A 40 -11.85 -1.25 -13.11
CA GLY A 40 -12.57 -0.51 -12.09
C GLY A 40 -12.53 -1.20 -10.72
N LEU A 41 -13.32 -0.68 -9.78
CA LEU A 41 -13.46 -1.29 -8.45
C LEU A 41 -14.65 -2.24 -8.41
N PRO A 42 -14.50 -3.37 -7.71
CA PRO A 42 -15.59 -4.32 -7.56
C PRO A 42 -16.69 -3.77 -6.67
N THR A 43 -17.90 -4.29 -6.88
CA THR A 43 -19.10 -3.99 -6.10
C THR A 43 -19.64 -5.28 -5.48
N ARG A 44 -20.63 -5.17 -4.58
CA ARG A 44 -21.31 -6.36 -4.01
C ARG A 44 -22.02 -7.24 -5.05
N LYS A 45 -22.20 -6.73 -6.28
CA LYS A 45 -22.74 -7.52 -7.41
C LYS A 45 -21.72 -8.49 -7.99
N ASN A 46 -20.43 -8.26 -7.75
CA ASN A 46 -19.37 -9.18 -8.15
C ASN A 46 -19.35 -10.36 -7.18
N GLU A 47 -19.36 -11.58 -7.72
CA GLU A 47 -19.46 -12.83 -6.95
C GLU A 47 -18.43 -12.91 -5.80
N ASN A 48 -17.17 -12.63 -6.11
CA ASN A 48 -16.06 -12.65 -5.13
C ASN A 48 -16.15 -11.55 -4.05
N TRP A 49 -17.06 -10.59 -4.19
CA TRP A 49 -17.18 -9.42 -3.32
C TRP A 49 -18.53 -9.32 -2.62
N LYS A 50 -19.39 -10.33 -2.77
CA LYS A 50 -20.74 -10.35 -2.20
C LYS A 50 -20.76 -10.11 -0.68
N TYR A 51 -19.74 -10.60 0.03
CA TYR A 51 -19.66 -10.57 1.49
C TYR A 51 -18.50 -9.71 2.03
N THR A 52 -17.78 -9.00 1.15
CA THR A 52 -16.65 -8.13 1.52
C THR A 52 -16.95 -6.70 1.10
N PRO A 53 -17.73 -5.94 1.89
CA PRO A 53 -18.12 -4.60 1.51
C PRO A 53 -16.92 -3.63 1.51
N LEU A 54 -16.76 -2.89 0.41
CA LEU A 54 -15.66 -1.93 0.24
C LEU A 54 -16.05 -0.48 0.62
N ASP A 55 -17.32 -0.24 0.93
CA ASP A 55 -17.87 1.11 1.15
C ASP A 55 -17.07 1.91 2.20
N ALA A 56 -16.69 1.26 3.31
CA ALA A 56 -15.95 1.90 4.40
C ALA A 56 -14.55 2.38 3.97
N LEU A 57 -13.92 1.68 3.02
CA LEU A 57 -12.60 2.03 2.46
C LEU A 57 -12.73 3.07 1.35
N LEU A 58 -13.66 2.88 0.40
CA LEU A 58 -13.77 3.73 -0.79
C LEU A 58 -14.33 5.12 -0.49
N ASN A 59 -14.95 5.31 0.67
CA ASN A 59 -15.44 6.60 1.15
C ASN A 59 -14.37 7.43 1.88
N GLN A 60 -13.13 6.95 1.98
CA GLN A 60 -12.05 7.67 2.66
C GLN A 60 -11.29 8.61 1.72
N THR A 61 -10.50 9.49 2.33
CA THR A 61 -9.46 10.26 1.64
C THR A 61 -8.11 9.57 1.79
N PHE A 62 -7.47 9.29 0.67
CA PHE A 62 -6.16 8.66 0.59
C PHE A 62 -5.08 9.71 0.39
N VAL A 63 -3.98 9.55 1.12
CA VAL A 63 -2.81 10.42 1.05
C VAL A 63 -1.56 9.57 0.85
N ALA A 64 -0.52 10.16 0.23
CA ALA A 64 0.79 9.52 0.21
C ALA A 64 1.32 9.50 1.65
N ALA A 65 1.81 8.34 2.08
CA ALA A 65 2.41 8.22 3.40
C ALA A 65 3.67 9.09 3.45
N GLN A 66 3.82 9.85 4.53
CA GLN A 66 5.02 10.63 4.79
C GLN A 66 5.99 9.77 5.58
N PRO A 67 7.24 9.57 5.11
CA PRO A 67 8.18 8.70 5.79
C PRO A 67 8.41 9.18 7.22
N GLN A 68 8.03 8.34 8.18
CA GLN A 68 8.30 8.62 9.58
C GLN A 68 9.62 7.97 10.01
N ALA A 69 10.47 8.75 10.67
CA ALA A 69 11.65 8.19 11.32
C ALA A 69 11.21 7.41 12.57
N LEU A 70 11.36 6.09 12.53
CA LEU A 70 11.16 5.21 13.68
C LEU A 70 12.50 4.86 14.33
N THR A 71 12.46 4.69 15.64
CA THR A 71 13.60 4.19 16.43
C THR A 71 13.60 2.67 16.52
N ALA A 72 14.76 2.08 16.78
CA ALA A 72 14.88 0.64 17.03
C ALA A 72 13.98 0.18 18.20
N ALA A 73 13.85 0.99 19.26
CA ALA A 73 12.98 0.68 20.39
C ALA A 73 11.49 0.62 20.00
N GLN A 74 11.01 1.54 19.16
CA GLN A 74 9.63 1.52 18.65
C GLN A 74 9.36 0.30 17.77
N ARG A 75 10.33 -0.06 16.91
CA ARG A 75 10.28 -1.30 16.13
C ARG A 75 10.18 -2.51 17.05
N ASP A 76 11.07 -2.61 18.04
CA ASP A 76 11.17 -3.79 18.90
C ASP A 76 9.94 -3.96 19.80
N ALA A 77 9.28 -2.87 20.19
CA ALA A 77 8.03 -2.91 20.95
C ALA A 77 6.85 -3.58 20.20
N GLN A 78 6.92 -3.68 18.87
CA GLN A 78 5.90 -4.33 18.02
C GLN A 78 6.45 -5.59 17.33
N ALA A 79 7.72 -5.93 17.55
CA ALA A 79 8.39 -7.02 16.84
C ALA A 79 8.00 -8.38 17.43
N LEU A 80 7.88 -9.38 16.56
CA LEU A 80 7.78 -10.77 16.98
C LEU A 80 9.11 -11.22 17.58
N THR A 81 9.05 -11.96 18.69
CA THR A 81 10.24 -12.59 19.28
C THR A 81 10.53 -13.91 18.59
N VAL A 82 11.25 -13.85 17.47
CA VAL A 82 11.63 -15.01 16.66
C VAL A 82 13.06 -14.85 16.15
N GLU A 83 13.81 -15.94 16.10
CA GLU A 83 15.13 -15.97 15.49
C GLU A 83 14.96 -16.10 13.96
N ALA A 84 15.05 -14.97 13.26
CA ALA A 84 14.95 -14.90 11.82
C ALA A 84 15.64 -13.63 11.31
N TRP A 85 15.96 -13.61 10.02
CA TRP A 85 16.36 -12.39 9.33
C TRP A 85 15.20 -11.40 9.26
N ARG A 86 15.43 -10.17 9.72
CA ARG A 86 14.42 -9.11 9.77
C ARG A 86 14.71 -8.02 8.74
N LEU A 87 13.76 -7.85 7.81
CA LEU A 87 13.68 -6.68 6.93
C LEU A 87 12.52 -5.81 7.36
N VAL A 88 12.77 -4.52 7.56
CA VAL A 88 11.79 -3.56 8.06
C VAL A 88 11.34 -2.63 6.94
N PHE A 89 10.03 -2.52 6.78
CA PHE A 89 9.39 -1.56 5.89
C PHE A 89 8.53 -0.62 6.70
N VAL A 90 8.74 0.69 6.55
CA VAL A 90 7.97 1.74 7.23
C VAL A 90 7.25 2.53 6.14
N ASP A 91 5.92 2.62 6.23
CA ASP A 91 5.11 3.40 5.28
C ASP A 91 5.33 3.02 3.80
N GLY A 92 5.59 1.74 3.55
CA GLY A 92 5.87 1.20 2.21
C GLY A 92 7.32 1.36 1.72
N GLN A 93 8.22 1.91 2.55
CA GLN A 93 9.64 2.10 2.21
C GLN A 93 10.54 1.18 3.03
N PHE A 94 11.56 0.61 2.40
CA PHE A 94 12.57 -0.19 3.08
C PHE A 94 13.44 0.67 4.00
N SER A 95 13.66 0.23 5.24
CA SER A 95 14.51 0.90 6.23
C SER A 95 15.74 0.05 6.53
N ASP A 96 16.86 0.41 5.91
CA ASP A 96 18.14 -0.25 6.12
C ASP A 96 18.60 -0.19 7.58
N SER A 97 18.50 0.98 8.22
CA SER A 97 18.93 1.20 9.61
C SER A 97 18.13 0.42 10.66
N LEU A 98 16.94 -0.06 10.31
CA LEU A 98 16.09 -0.87 11.19
C LEU A 98 16.09 -2.36 10.81
N SER A 99 16.69 -2.71 9.68
CA SER A 99 16.81 -4.07 9.18
C SER A 99 18.12 -4.71 9.61
N ASP A 100 18.19 -6.03 9.53
CA ASP A 100 19.41 -6.76 9.79
C ASP A 100 20.37 -6.67 8.59
N ASP A 101 21.68 -6.64 8.89
CA ASP A 101 22.73 -6.65 7.88
C ASP A 101 22.92 -8.06 7.30
N LEU A 102 22.36 -8.28 6.12
CA LEU A 102 22.43 -9.56 5.41
C LEU A 102 23.86 -9.95 5.00
N ALA A 103 24.79 -9.00 4.91
CA ALA A 103 26.17 -9.27 4.53
C ALA A 103 27.03 -9.79 5.69
N ARG A 104 26.56 -9.67 6.95
CA ARG A 104 27.31 -10.12 8.13
C ARG A 104 27.30 -11.63 8.38
N GLN A 105 26.59 -12.43 7.58
CA GLN A 105 26.74 -13.89 7.60
C GLN A 105 27.75 -14.37 6.55
N ARG A 106 29.05 -14.16 6.82
CA ARG A 106 30.07 -15.12 6.40
C ARG A 106 30.64 -15.73 7.68
N LEU A 107 30.14 -16.91 8.02
CA LEU A 107 30.87 -17.87 8.86
C LEU A 107 31.94 -18.55 8.01
#